data_AF-A0A3L6ZWN7-F1
#
_entry.id   AF-A0A3L6ZWN7-F1
#
_cell.length_a   1.000
_cell.length_b   1.000
_cell.length_c   1.000
_cell.angle_alpha   90.00
_cell.angle_beta   90.00
_cell.angle_gamma   90.00
#
_symmetry.space_group_name_H-M   'P 1'
#
loop_
_entity.id
_entity.type
_entity.pdbx_description
1 polymer ?
#
loop_
_entity_poly.entity_id
_entity_poly.type
_entity_poly.pdbx_seq_one_letter_code
_entity_poly.pdbx_strand_id
1 'polypeptide(L)'
;MRSGVIAQKVGMTRIFTDAGEHVPVTVLKVESCQVVAHRTLDKNGYVAVQLGAGRRKPKNVTRAERGHFAVAQVEPKRKMAEFRVPEDALIPVGAEITADHFVVGQFVDVTGTTIGKGFAGGMKRHNFGGLRASHGVSISHRSIGSTGGRQDPGKTFKNKKMPGHMGDVTVTTQNLKVVMTDVERGLIAVEGAVPGHAGGWITVRDAVKKKLPEAAPKPGAFKLANGADAPVAEAAAEEGV
;
A
#
# COMPACT_ATOMS: atom_id res chain seq x y z
N MET A 1 2.96 16.32 -4.72
CA MET A 1 2.69 14.89 -4.39
C MET A 1 2.88 14.12 -5.69
N ARG A 2 3.69 13.06 -5.72
CA ARG A 2 3.88 12.26 -6.95
C ARG A 2 3.05 10.98 -6.87
N SER A 3 3.00 10.23 -7.97
CA SER A 3 2.31 8.94 -8.03
C SER A 3 2.89 7.97 -6.98
N GLY A 4 2.06 7.06 -6.48
CA GLY A 4 2.57 5.89 -5.75
C GLY A 4 2.83 4.73 -6.70
N VAL A 5 3.12 3.56 -6.14
CA VAL A 5 3.23 2.31 -6.89
C VAL A 5 2.33 1.24 -6.29
N ILE A 6 1.99 0.25 -7.11
CA ILE A 6 1.36 -0.99 -6.64
C ILE A 6 2.45 -2.06 -6.59
N ALA A 7 2.60 -2.68 -5.43
CA ALA A 7 3.59 -3.73 -5.20
C ALA A 7 2.94 -4.98 -4.59
N GLN A 8 3.60 -6.12 -4.73
CA GLN A 8 3.22 -7.37 -4.10
C GLN A 8 4.13 -7.66 -2.90
N LYS A 9 3.56 -8.01 -1.76
CA LYS A 9 4.36 -8.45 -0.60
C LYS A 9 5.04 -9.77 -0.94
N VAL A 10 6.36 -9.84 -0.93
CA VAL A 10 7.07 -11.12 -1.13
C VAL A 10 7.20 -11.85 0.20
N GLY A 11 7.69 -11.14 1.22
CA GLY A 11 7.96 -11.73 2.52
C GLY A 11 8.72 -10.76 3.42
N MET A 12 9.27 -11.28 4.51
CA MET A 12 10.11 -10.52 5.44
C MET A 12 11.49 -11.16 5.49
N THR A 13 12.51 -10.33 5.61
CA THR A 13 13.89 -10.74 5.83
C THR A 13 14.56 -9.75 6.78
N ARG A 14 15.85 -9.94 7.03
CA ARG A 14 16.68 -9.02 7.81
C ARG A 14 17.84 -8.54 6.94
N ILE A 15 18.22 -7.28 7.13
CA ILE A 15 19.42 -6.68 6.55
C ILE A 15 20.31 -6.25 7.71
N PHE A 16 21.60 -6.48 7.59
CA PHE A 16 22.61 -5.95 8.50
C PHE A 16 23.16 -4.66 7.90
N THR A 17 23.19 -3.58 8.68
CA THR A 17 23.82 -2.33 8.26
C THR A 17 25.33 -2.41 8.44
N ASP A 18 26.07 -1.50 7.83
CA ASP A 18 27.53 -1.42 8.00
C ASP A 18 27.95 -1.15 9.46
N ALA A 19 27.05 -0.58 10.26
CA ALA A 19 27.22 -0.38 11.70
C ALA A 19 26.97 -1.66 12.52
N GLY A 20 26.62 -2.79 11.88
CA GLY A 20 26.31 -4.05 12.53
C GLY A 20 24.89 -4.15 13.11
N GLU A 21 24.02 -3.18 12.82
CA GLU A 21 22.64 -3.19 13.33
C GLU A 21 21.76 -4.17 12.55
N HIS A 22 20.88 -4.86 13.27
CA HIS A 22 19.92 -5.79 12.68
C HIS A 22 18.59 -5.08 12.37
N VAL A 23 18.29 -4.89 11.08
CA VAL A 23 17.08 -4.20 10.62
C VAL A 23 16.10 -5.19 10.00
N PRO A 24 14.90 -5.40 10.59
CA PRO A 24 13.86 -6.23 10.00
C PRO A 24 13.18 -5.49 8.85
N VAL A 25 13.13 -6.11 7.68
CA VAL A 25 12.56 -5.50 6.47
C VAL A 25 11.48 -6.38 5.84
N THR A 26 10.47 -5.74 5.27
CA THR A 26 9.51 -6.38 4.37
C THR A 26 9.92 -6.11 2.93
N VAL A 27 10.01 -7.17 2.12
CA VAL A 27 10.32 -7.08 0.69
C VAL A 27 9.04 -6.93 -0.12
N LEU A 28 8.97 -5.88 -0.92
CA LEU A 28 7.86 -5.56 -1.82
C LEU A 28 8.37 -5.64 -3.26
N LYS A 29 7.67 -6.40 -4.12
CA LYS A 29 7.99 -6.52 -5.54
C LYS A 29 7.07 -5.63 -6.36
N VAL A 30 7.63 -4.72 -7.14
CA VAL A 30 6.92 -3.95 -8.15
C VAL A 30 6.89 -4.79 -9.42
N GLU A 31 5.73 -5.39 -9.72
CA GLU A 31 5.56 -6.26 -10.89
C GLU A 31 4.72 -5.56 -11.96
N SER A 32 5.38 -5.16 -13.06
CA SER A 32 4.74 -4.59 -14.25
C SER A 32 3.73 -3.48 -13.93
N CYS A 33 4.13 -2.54 -13.07
CA CYS A 33 3.31 -1.43 -12.61
C CYS A 33 3.25 -0.34 -13.69
N GLN A 34 2.20 -0.36 -14.51
CA GLN A 34 2.07 0.52 -15.67
C GLN A 34 0.91 1.50 -15.53
N VAL A 35 1.04 2.67 -16.15
CA VAL A 35 -0.04 3.66 -16.23
C VAL A 35 -1.08 3.20 -17.25
N VAL A 36 -2.33 3.05 -16.80
CA VAL A 36 -3.44 2.59 -17.64
C VAL A 36 -4.26 3.77 -18.15
N ALA A 37 -4.51 4.77 -17.31
CA ALA A 37 -5.33 5.92 -17.68
C ALA A 37 -5.04 7.13 -16.81
N HIS A 38 -5.44 8.31 -17.31
CA HIS A 38 -5.49 9.54 -16.53
C HIS A 38 -6.93 9.87 -16.16
N ARG A 39 -7.10 10.41 -14.96
CA ARG A 39 -8.30 11.13 -14.54
C ARG A 39 -8.00 12.62 -14.65
N THR A 40 -8.86 13.34 -15.35
CA THR A 40 -8.72 14.79 -15.56
C THR A 40 -9.84 15.53 -14.85
N LEU A 41 -9.61 16.81 -14.52
CA LEU A 41 -10.61 17.67 -13.87
C LEU A 41 -11.91 17.73 -14.67
N ASP A 42 -11.84 17.94 -15.98
CA ASP A 42 -13.04 18.12 -16.81
C ASP A 42 -13.94 16.88 -16.88
N LYS A 43 -13.34 15.68 -16.96
CA LYS A 43 -14.09 14.42 -17.14
C LYS A 43 -14.45 13.76 -15.81
N ASN A 44 -13.63 13.94 -14.78
CA ASN A 44 -13.73 13.16 -13.54
C ASN A 44 -13.88 14.03 -12.28
N GLY A 45 -13.67 15.34 -12.36
CA GLY A 45 -13.70 16.26 -11.22
C GLY A 45 -12.45 16.19 -10.34
N TYR A 46 -11.41 15.46 -10.74
CA TYR A 46 -10.12 15.40 -10.03
C TYR A 46 -9.00 14.89 -10.95
N VAL A 47 -7.76 15.19 -10.57
CA VAL A 47 -6.55 14.73 -11.27
C VAL A 47 -5.97 13.50 -10.57
N ALA A 48 -5.79 12.41 -11.33
CA ALA A 48 -5.17 11.19 -10.82
C ALA A 48 -4.55 10.35 -11.94
N VAL A 49 -3.54 9.57 -11.58
CA VAL A 49 -2.98 8.52 -12.42
C VAL A 49 -3.57 7.18 -11.98
N GLN A 50 -4.17 6.45 -12.91
CA GLN A 50 -4.60 5.08 -12.69
C GLN A 50 -3.47 4.12 -13.06
N LEU A 51 -3.00 3.37 -12.08
CA LEU A 51 -1.96 2.36 -12.24
C LEU A 51 -2.55 0.96 -12.24
N GLY A 52 -1.93 0.06 -12.99
CA GLY A 52 -2.23 -1.36 -13.01
C GLY A 52 -0.95 -2.19 -12.84
N ALA A 53 -1.00 -3.20 -11.96
CA ALA A 53 0.13 -4.09 -11.69
C ALA A 53 -0.27 -5.57 -11.75
N GLY A 54 0.75 -6.40 -12.00
CA GLY A 54 0.63 -7.84 -12.18
C GLY A 54 -0.06 -8.24 -13.48
N ARG A 55 0.21 -9.46 -13.94
CA ARG A 55 -0.37 -10.00 -15.18
C ARG A 55 -1.66 -10.77 -14.91
N ARG A 56 -2.68 -10.58 -15.75
CA ARG A 56 -3.91 -11.39 -15.74
C ARG A 56 -4.20 -11.93 -17.15
N LYS A 57 -4.52 -13.23 -17.24
CA LYS A 57 -4.84 -13.86 -18.53
C LYS A 57 -6.08 -13.18 -19.16
N PRO A 58 -6.07 -12.84 -20.47
CA PRO A 58 -7.19 -12.14 -21.12
C PRO A 58 -8.54 -12.85 -20.97
N LYS A 59 -8.55 -14.18 -20.93
CA LYS A 59 -9.78 -14.98 -20.73
C LYS A 59 -10.43 -14.81 -19.35
N ASN A 60 -9.67 -14.36 -18.36
CA ASN A 60 -10.15 -14.15 -16.99
C ASN A 60 -10.59 -12.69 -16.76
N VAL A 61 -10.69 -11.88 -17.81
CA VAL A 61 -10.96 -10.43 -17.75
C VAL A 61 -12.26 -10.14 -18.47
N THR A 62 -13.08 -9.25 -17.91
CA THR A 62 -14.37 -8.88 -18.50
C THR A 62 -14.17 -8.15 -19.84
N ARG A 63 -15.21 -8.10 -20.68
CA ARG A 63 -15.14 -7.37 -21.97
C ARG A 63 -14.85 -5.88 -21.78
N ALA A 64 -15.45 -5.27 -20.75
CA ALA A 64 -15.26 -3.84 -20.44
C ALA A 64 -13.81 -3.54 -20.03
N GLU A 65 -13.25 -4.32 -19.11
CA GLU A 65 -11.84 -4.19 -18.70
C GLU A 65 -10.88 -4.40 -19.88
N ARG A 66 -11.15 -5.37 -20.77
CA ARG A 66 -10.34 -5.56 -21.99
C ARG A 66 -10.34 -4.33 -22.90
N GLY A 67 -11.51 -3.71 -23.11
CA GLY A 67 -11.59 -2.46 -23.88
C GLY A 67 -10.78 -1.34 -23.22
N HIS A 68 -10.87 -1.22 -21.90
CA HIS A 68 -10.12 -0.22 -21.13
C HIS A 68 -8.59 -0.39 -21.29
N PHE A 69 -8.08 -1.62 -21.17
CA PHE A 69 -6.66 -1.90 -21.37
C PHE A 69 -6.20 -1.76 -22.83
N ALA A 70 -7.08 -2.05 -23.80
CA ALA A 70 -6.77 -1.92 -25.22
C ALA A 70 -6.58 -0.46 -25.65
N VAL A 71 -7.38 0.47 -25.11
CA VAL A 71 -7.20 1.91 -25.35
C VAL A 71 -5.82 2.39 -24.89
N ALA A 72 -5.36 1.86 -23.76
CA ALA A 72 -4.04 2.15 -23.20
C ALA A 72 -2.89 1.38 -23.88
N GLN A 73 -3.20 0.43 -24.77
CA GLN A 73 -2.24 -0.51 -25.36
C GLN A 73 -1.42 -1.32 -24.31
N VAL A 74 -2.04 -1.62 -23.17
CA VAL A 74 -1.39 -2.30 -22.03
C VAL A 74 -1.95 -3.72 -21.85
N GLU A 75 -1.11 -4.67 -21.43
CA GLU A 75 -1.58 -6.01 -21.08
C GLU A 75 -2.58 -5.97 -19.90
N PRO A 76 -3.58 -6.87 -19.85
CA PRO A 76 -4.54 -6.88 -18.76
C PRO A 76 -3.88 -7.07 -17.38
N LYS A 77 -4.18 -6.13 -16.48
CA LYS A 77 -3.55 -6.07 -15.15
C LYS A 77 -4.37 -6.78 -14.08
N ARG A 78 -3.70 -7.29 -13.04
CA ARG A 78 -4.36 -8.03 -11.94
C ARG A 78 -4.96 -7.10 -10.90
N LYS A 79 -4.24 -6.03 -10.54
CA LYS A 79 -4.70 -5.03 -9.57
C LYS A 79 -4.61 -3.65 -10.19
N MET A 80 -5.63 -2.84 -9.95
CA MET A 80 -5.65 -1.42 -10.31
C MET A 80 -5.81 -0.57 -9.06
N ALA A 81 -5.20 0.61 -9.06
CA ALA A 81 -5.36 1.63 -8.04
C ALA A 81 -5.18 3.02 -8.66
N GLU A 82 -5.79 4.03 -8.06
CA GLU A 82 -5.66 5.42 -8.49
C GLU A 82 -4.85 6.20 -7.46
N PHE A 83 -3.94 7.04 -7.95
CA PHE A 83 -3.15 7.94 -7.14
C PHE A 83 -3.44 9.36 -7.55
N ARG A 84 -3.92 10.17 -6.60
CA ARG A 84 -4.13 11.59 -6.81
C ARG A 84 -2.79 12.28 -6.95
N VAL A 85 -2.63 13.01 -8.04
CA VAL A 85 -1.42 13.77 -8.37
C VAL A 85 -1.84 15.14 -8.88
N PRO A 86 -1.01 16.17 -8.69
CA PRO A 86 -1.17 17.43 -9.39
C PRO A 86 -0.88 17.26 -10.90
N GLU A 87 -1.31 18.23 -11.71
CA GLU A 87 -1.25 18.14 -13.18
C GLU A 87 0.18 18.09 -13.73
N ASP A 88 1.12 18.74 -13.02
CA ASP A 88 2.55 18.72 -13.32
C ASP A 88 3.21 17.36 -13.07
N ALA A 89 2.54 16.45 -12.36
CA ALA A 89 3.06 15.14 -11.99
C ALA A 89 2.39 13.96 -12.74
N LEU A 90 1.79 14.23 -13.90
CA LEU A 90 1.16 13.21 -14.75
C LEU A 90 2.23 12.42 -15.54
N ILE A 91 2.30 11.11 -15.27
CA ILE A 91 3.16 10.18 -16.00
C ILE A 91 2.39 9.68 -17.24
N PRO A 92 2.97 9.64 -18.45
CA PRO A 92 2.26 9.25 -19.66
C PRO A 92 1.65 7.84 -19.59
N VAL A 93 0.51 7.65 -20.27
CA VAL A 93 -0.15 6.34 -20.37
C VAL A 93 0.77 5.34 -21.07
N GLY A 94 0.81 4.10 -20.57
CA GLY A 94 1.68 3.04 -21.08
C GLY A 94 3.09 3.01 -20.45
N ALA A 95 3.49 4.05 -19.72
CA ALA A 95 4.77 4.05 -19.01
C ALA A 95 4.77 3.05 -17.83
N GLU A 96 5.90 2.39 -17.62
CA GLU A 96 6.13 1.45 -16.53
C GLU A 96 6.95 2.10 -15.41
N ILE A 97 6.41 2.12 -14.20
CA ILE A 97 7.08 2.69 -13.03
C ILE A 97 8.01 1.64 -12.42
N THR A 98 9.28 2.01 -12.21
CA THR A 98 10.32 1.12 -11.68
C THR A 98 10.51 1.30 -10.16
N ALA A 99 11.33 0.43 -9.55
CA ALA A 99 11.62 0.49 -8.11
C ALA A 99 12.39 1.77 -7.72
N ASP A 100 13.14 2.38 -8.64
CA ASP A 100 13.84 3.67 -8.48
C ASP A 100 12.93 4.85 -8.21
N HIS A 101 11.62 4.64 -8.32
CA HIS A 101 10.66 5.64 -7.91
C HIS A 101 10.85 6.02 -6.44
N PHE A 102 11.39 5.14 -5.59
CA PHE A 102 11.76 5.46 -4.22
C PHE A 102 13.26 5.48 -4.03
N VAL A 103 13.74 6.40 -3.20
CA VAL A 103 15.15 6.53 -2.86
C VAL A 103 15.40 5.91 -1.49
N VAL A 104 16.57 5.31 -1.29
CA VAL A 104 17.00 4.79 0.01
C VAL A 104 16.99 5.91 1.06
N GLY A 105 16.49 5.61 2.26
CA GLY A 105 16.32 6.58 3.34
C GLY A 105 15.01 7.38 3.29
N GLN A 106 14.25 7.30 2.19
CA GLN A 106 12.94 7.93 2.07
C GLN A 106 11.93 7.28 3.02
N PHE A 107 10.97 8.07 3.53
CA PHE A 107 9.80 7.56 4.24
C PHE A 107 8.59 7.39 3.31
N VAL A 108 7.89 6.27 3.47
CA VAL A 108 6.72 5.87 2.69
C VAL A 108 5.54 5.48 3.58
N ASP A 109 4.35 5.68 3.06
CA ASP A 109 3.10 5.16 3.62
C ASP A 109 2.65 3.96 2.80
N VAL A 110 2.34 2.87 3.48
CA VAL A 110 2.02 1.58 2.86
C VAL A 110 0.60 1.16 3.23
N THR A 111 -0.24 0.97 2.22
CA THR A 111 -1.66 0.62 2.40
C THR A 111 -1.94 -0.77 1.84
N GLY A 112 -2.61 -1.60 2.63
CA GLY A 112 -2.95 -2.96 2.23
C GLY A 112 -4.13 -3.50 3.00
N THR A 113 -4.67 -4.61 2.51
CA THR A 113 -5.73 -5.34 3.22
C THR A 113 -5.12 -6.20 4.30
N THR A 114 -5.58 -6.01 5.54
CA THR A 114 -5.12 -6.77 6.71
C THR A 114 -5.54 -8.24 6.63
N ILE A 115 -4.80 -9.13 7.31
CA ILE A 115 -5.11 -10.55 7.35
C ILE A 115 -6.48 -10.76 8.03
N GLY A 116 -7.41 -11.38 7.30
CA GLY A 116 -8.71 -11.79 7.83
C GLY A 116 -8.56 -12.85 8.92
N LYS A 117 -9.24 -12.63 10.05
CA LYS A 117 -9.28 -13.54 11.19
C LYS A 117 -10.67 -14.14 11.42
N GLY A 118 -11.59 -13.94 10.48
CA GLY A 118 -12.98 -14.41 10.54
C GLY A 118 -13.76 -13.74 11.68
N PHE A 119 -14.71 -14.47 12.27
CA PHE A 119 -15.46 -14.03 13.43
C PHE A 119 -14.59 -14.13 14.70
N ALA A 120 -14.22 -12.98 15.27
CA ALA A 120 -13.39 -12.90 16.46
C ALA A 120 -14.22 -12.54 17.71
N GLY A 121 -13.97 -13.27 18.81
CA GLY A 121 -14.53 -12.97 20.14
C GLY A 121 -14.02 -11.63 20.72
N GLY A 122 -14.70 -11.12 21.75
CA GLY A 122 -14.41 -9.80 22.35
C GLY A 122 -12.97 -9.66 22.85
N MET A 123 -12.41 -10.71 23.45
CA MET A 123 -11.01 -10.73 23.91
C MET A 123 -10.02 -10.56 22.75
N LYS A 124 -10.19 -11.28 21.64
CA LYS A 124 -9.26 -11.22 20.49
C LYS A 124 -9.44 -9.94 19.66
N ARG A 125 -10.68 -9.46 19.53
CA ARG A 125 -11.02 -8.30 18.69
C ARG A 125 -10.69 -6.97 19.37
N HIS A 126 -10.93 -6.86 20.67
CA HIS A 126 -10.87 -5.60 21.43
C HIS A 126 -9.92 -5.64 22.63
N ASN A 127 -9.16 -6.72 22.81
CA ASN A 127 -8.27 -6.93 23.96
C ASN A 127 -8.99 -6.84 25.32
N PHE A 128 -10.25 -7.28 25.39
CA PHE A 128 -10.99 -7.36 26.65
C PHE A 128 -10.36 -8.39 27.60
N GLY A 129 -10.42 -8.10 28.91
CA GLY A 129 -10.18 -9.09 29.95
C GLY A 129 -11.23 -10.21 29.91
N GLY A 130 -10.88 -11.36 30.48
CA GLY A 130 -11.82 -12.45 30.75
C GLY A 130 -12.31 -12.41 32.21
N LEU A 131 -13.29 -13.25 32.53
CA LEU A 131 -13.64 -13.53 33.92
C LEU A 131 -12.62 -14.51 34.53
N ARG A 132 -12.67 -14.68 35.85
CA ARG A 132 -11.82 -15.65 36.56
C ARG A 132 -12.01 -17.05 35.98
N ALA A 133 -10.93 -17.82 35.91
CA ALA A 133 -10.96 -19.22 35.49
C ALA A 133 -11.44 -20.17 36.61
N SER A 134 -11.38 -19.72 37.86
CA SER A 134 -11.77 -20.45 39.06
C SER A 134 -12.70 -19.61 39.95
N HIS A 135 -13.04 -20.11 41.14
CA HIS A 135 -13.93 -19.45 42.11
C HIS A 135 -15.36 -19.22 41.60
N GLY A 136 -15.98 -20.27 41.04
CA GLY A 136 -17.43 -20.34 40.81
C GLY A 136 -17.94 -19.66 39.53
N VAL A 137 -17.07 -19.23 38.61
CA VAL A 137 -17.49 -18.72 37.30
C VAL A 137 -18.03 -19.87 36.45
N SER A 138 -19.31 -19.81 36.08
CA SER A 138 -19.95 -20.80 35.21
C SER A 138 -20.01 -20.30 33.77
N ILE A 139 -19.29 -20.99 32.87
CA ILE A 139 -19.35 -20.90 31.38
C ILE A 139 -18.94 -19.53 30.77
N SER A 140 -18.84 -18.48 31.57
CA SER A 140 -18.71 -17.08 31.13
C SER A 140 -17.27 -16.55 31.04
N HIS A 141 -16.26 -17.42 31.18
CA HIS A 141 -14.82 -17.09 31.19
C HIS A 141 -14.38 -16.12 30.10
N ARG A 142 -14.94 -16.25 28.89
CA ARG A 142 -14.61 -15.42 27.71
C ARG A 142 -15.76 -14.52 27.24
N SER A 143 -16.78 -14.35 28.08
CA SER A 143 -17.90 -13.44 27.81
C SER A 143 -17.43 -11.98 27.81
N ILE A 144 -18.21 -11.09 27.18
CA ILE A 144 -17.88 -9.65 27.09
C ILE A 144 -18.37 -8.83 28.29
N GLY A 145 -18.98 -9.47 29.29
CA GLY A 145 -19.62 -8.81 30.41
C GLY A 145 -20.85 -7.97 30.00
N SER A 146 -21.17 -6.97 30.81
CA SER A 146 -22.33 -6.09 30.62
C SER A 146 -22.21 -5.20 29.37
N THR A 147 -23.26 -5.17 28.55
CA THR A 147 -23.30 -4.38 27.31
C THR A 147 -23.92 -2.99 27.48
N GLY A 148 -24.79 -2.80 28.48
CA GLY A 148 -25.52 -1.56 28.73
C GLY A 148 -25.97 -1.38 30.18
N GLY A 149 -26.72 -0.29 30.42
CA GLY A 149 -27.37 0.01 31.71
C GLY A 149 -28.78 -0.57 31.81
N ARG A 150 -29.44 -0.36 32.96
CA ARG A 150 -30.80 -0.84 33.26
C ARG A 150 -31.88 0.08 32.64
N GLN A 151 -32.57 0.91 33.43
CA GLN A 151 -33.73 1.68 32.99
C GLN A 151 -33.35 2.79 32.02
N ASP A 152 -32.42 3.66 32.44
CA ASP A 152 -31.87 4.72 31.60
C ASP A 152 -30.42 4.36 31.27
N PRO A 153 -30.02 4.23 30.00
CA PRO A 153 -30.67 4.65 28.75
C PRO A 153 -31.56 3.58 28.05
N GLY A 154 -31.78 2.41 28.65
CA GLY A 154 -32.66 1.35 28.10
C GLY A 154 -32.20 0.74 26.77
N LYS A 155 -30.95 0.98 26.36
CA LYS A 155 -30.39 0.50 25.08
C LYS A 155 -28.87 0.33 25.13
N THR A 156 -28.34 -0.41 24.17
CA THR A 156 -26.89 -0.41 23.89
C THR A 156 -26.54 0.75 22.97
N PHE A 157 -25.46 1.47 23.26
CA PHE A 157 -25.00 2.58 22.43
C PHE A 157 -24.44 2.10 21.08
N LYS A 158 -24.53 2.96 20.06
CA LYS A 158 -23.89 2.73 18.76
C LYS A 158 -22.37 2.65 18.93
N ASN A 159 -21.71 1.89 18.04
CA ASN A 159 -20.26 1.62 18.09
C ASN A 159 -19.77 0.94 19.39
N LYS A 160 -20.67 0.33 20.17
CA LYS A 160 -20.27 -0.52 21.30
C LYS A 160 -19.40 -1.68 20.79
N LYS A 161 -18.26 -1.87 21.44
CA LYS A 161 -17.31 -2.95 21.15
C LYS A 161 -17.95 -4.31 21.45
N MET A 162 -18.13 -5.12 20.41
CA MET A 162 -18.71 -6.47 20.46
C MET A 162 -17.89 -7.46 19.61
N PRO A 163 -18.05 -8.78 19.80
CA PRO A 163 -17.53 -9.80 18.89
C PRO A 163 -17.99 -9.57 17.44
N GLY A 164 -17.24 -10.06 16.46
CA GLY A 164 -17.60 -9.90 15.05
C GLY A 164 -16.42 -10.11 14.10
N HIS A 165 -16.64 -9.82 12.83
CA HIS A 165 -15.60 -9.94 11.81
C HIS A 165 -14.37 -9.07 12.15
N MET A 166 -13.18 -9.66 12.05
CA MET A 166 -11.90 -9.00 12.34
C MET A 166 -10.91 -9.22 11.20
N GLY A 167 -10.21 -8.16 10.79
CA GLY A 167 -9.31 -8.17 9.63
C GLY A 167 -10.08 -7.94 8.33
N ASP A 168 -9.42 -8.22 7.20
CA ASP A 168 -9.94 -7.94 5.84
C ASP A 168 -10.34 -6.47 5.61
N VAL A 169 -9.78 -5.58 6.41
CA VAL A 169 -9.96 -4.13 6.28
C VAL A 169 -8.70 -3.52 5.71
N THR A 170 -8.87 -2.51 4.86
CA THR A 170 -7.77 -1.73 4.32
C THR A 170 -7.22 -0.78 5.39
N VAL A 171 -5.92 -0.89 5.65
CA VAL A 171 -5.22 -0.07 6.65
C VAL A 171 -3.94 0.47 6.04
N THR A 172 -3.57 1.69 6.43
CA THR A 172 -2.31 2.32 6.07
C THR A 172 -1.36 2.33 7.26
N THR A 173 -0.20 1.71 7.10
CA THR A 173 0.93 1.90 8.01
C THR A 173 1.74 3.10 7.51
N GLN A 174 1.96 4.08 8.37
CA GLN A 174 2.63 5.33 8.01
C GLN A 174 4.11 5.33 8.41
N ASN A 175 4.89 6.17 7.75
CA ASN A 175 6.27 6.49 8.12
C ASN A 175 7.23 5.28 8.14
N LEU A 176 7.09 4.36 7.19
CA LEU A 176 8.06 3.27 7.05
C LEU A 176 9.26 3.75 6.23
N LYS A 177 10.48 3.38 6.64
CA LYS A 177 11.72 3.79 5.95
C LYS A 177 12.07 2.82 4.83
N VAL A 178 12.47 3.33 3.68
CA VAL A 178 13.04 2.52 2.59
C VAL A 178 14.50 2.26 2.92
N VAL A 179 14.88 0.99 3.04
CA VAL A 179 16.24 0.55 3.42
C VAL A 179 17.08 0.20 2.21
N MET A 180 16.45 -0.39 1.19
CA MET A 180 17.13 -0.83 -0.03
C MET A 180 16.15 -0.81 -1.20
N THR A 181 16.66 -0.50 -2.39
CA THR A 181 15.97 -0.66 -3.67
C THR A 181 16.83 -1.50 -4.60
N ASP A 182 16.20 -2.38 -5.38
CA ASP A 182 16.85 -3.21 -6.39
C ASP A 182 16.02 -3.10 -7.68
N VAL A 183 16.58 -2.41 -8.66
CA VAL A 183 15.92 -2.05 -9.92
C VAL A 183 15.79 -3.23 -10.85
N GLU A 184 16.83 -4.04 -10.94
CA GLU A 184 16.91 -5.19 -11.83
C GLU A 184 15.84 -6.23 -11.47
N ARG A 185 15.64 -6.44 -10.16
CA ARG A 185 14.63 -7.36 -9.65
C ARG A 185 13.28 -6.70 -9.37
N GLY A 186 13.22 -5.37 -9.43
CA GLY A 186 12.03 -4.58 -9.10
C GLY A 186 11.62 -4.71 -7.63
N LEU A 187 12.57 -4.77 -6.70
CA LEU A 187 12.31 -4.94 -5.27
C LEU A 187 12.53 -3.65 -4.49
N ILE A 188 11.69 -3.46 -3.47
CA ILE A 188 11.79 -2.39 -2.49
C ILE A 188 11.78 -3.05 -1.11
N ALA A 189 12.80 -2.80 -0.30
CA ALA A 189 12.87 -3.24 1.08
C ALA A 189 12.46 -2.10 2.00
N VAL A 190 11.40 -2.32 2.77
CA VAL A 190 10.85 -1.34 3.71
C VAL A 190 11.06 -1.83 5.14
N GLU A 191 11.55 -0.97 6.01
CA GLU A 191 11.76 -1.26 7.42
C GLU A 191 10.43 -1.55 8.14
N GLY A 192 10.37 -2.67 8.85
CA GLY A 192 9.23 -3.06 9.67
C GLY A 192 8.14 -3.85 8.94
N ALA A 193 6.94 -3.82 9.50
CA ALA A 193 5.83 -4.68 9.10
C ALA A 193 4.81 -3.95 8.20
N VAL A 194 4.40 -4.64 7.14
CA VAL A 194 3.39 -4.18 6.18
C VAL A 194 2.10 -4.98 6.32
N PRO A 195 0.90 -4.36 6.24
CA PRO A 195 -0.37 -5.06 6.31
C PRO A 195 -0.54 -6.13 5.23
N GLY A 196 -1.16 -7.26 5.63
CA GLY A 196 -1.52 -8.35 4.72
C GLY A 196 -0.55 -9.55 4.74
N HIS A 197 -0.97 -10.60 4.05
CA HIS A 197 -0.21 -11.84 3.87
C HIS A 197 0.81 -11.71 2.72
N ALA A 198 1.81 -12.60 2.68
CA ALA A 198 2.72 -12.72 1.54
C ALA A 198 1.93 -13.09 0.27
N GLY A 199 2.25 -12.47 -0.86
CA GLY A 199 1.50 -12.54 -2.12
C GLY A 199 0.37 -11.50 -2.24
N GLY A 200 0.04 -10.78 -1.16
CA GLY A 200 -0.96 -9.73 -1.16
C GLY A 200 -0.51 -8.48 -1.93
N TRP A 201 -1.46 -7.81 -2.57
CA TRP A 201 -1.24 -6.53 -3.26
C TRP A 201 -1.34 -5.36 -2.29
N ILE A 202 -0.40 -4.44 -2.40
CA ILE A 202 -0.21 -3.29 -1.53
C ILE A 202 0.03 -2.06 -2.38
N THR A 203 -0.43 -0.91 -1.92
CA THR A 203 -0.09 0.38 -2.50
C THR A 203 0.93 1.09 -1.63
N VAL A 204 2.00 1.58 -2.25
CA VAL A 204 3.06 2.34 -1.59
C VAL A 204 3.02 3.75 -2.14
N ARG A 205 3.06 4.74 -1.27
CA ARG A 205 3.10 6.16 -1.64
C ARG A 205 4.07 6.91 -0.74
N ASP A 206 4.44 8.11 -1.11
CA ASP A 206 5.27 8.95 -0.25
C ASP A 206 4.57 9.23 1.09
N ALA A 207 5.35 9.33 2.17
CA ALA A 207 4.83 9.60 3.50
C ALA A 207 4.18 10.99 3.55
N VAL A 208 2.93 11.07 4.02
CA VAL A 208 2.22 12.34 4.12
C VAL A 208 2.80 13.25 5.22
N LYS A 209 3.41 12.65 6.25
CA LYS A 209 3.87 13.35 7.46
C LYS A 209 5.36 13.70 7.46
N LYS A 210 6.12 13.32 6.45
CA LYS A 210 7.57 13.56 6.37
C LYS A 210 7.93 14.25 5.07
N LYS A 211 8.94 15.12 5.11
CA LYS A 211 9.45 15.81 3.92
C LYS A 211 10.00 14.78 2.93
N LEU A 212 9.67 14.95 1.66
CA LEU A 212 10.24 14.16 0.58
C LEU A 212 11.75 14.51 0.47
N PRO A 213 12.65 13.52 0.35
CA PRO A 213 14.06 13.80 0.10
C PRO A 213 14.26 14.48 -1.25
N GLU A 214 15.29 15.31 -1.36
CA GLU A 214 15.53 16.15 -2.55
C GLU A 214 15.95 15.32 -3.76
N ALA A 215 16.61 14.18 -3.53
CA ALA A 215 16.98 13.22 -4.56
C ALA A 215 15.80 12.41 -5.15
N ALA A 216 14.58 12.57 -4.63
CA ALA A 216 13.42 11.80 -5.10
C ALA A 216 12.97 12.26 -6.50
N PRO A 217 12.87 11.36 -7.50
CA PRO A 217 12.50 11.74 -8.86
C PRO A 217 11.06 12.29 -8.92
N LYS A 218 10.89 13.38 -9.67
CA LYS A 218 9.61 14.01 -10.02
C LYS A 218 9.53 14.08 -11.55
N PRO A 219 8.45 13.63 -12.21
CA PRO A 219 7.18 13.11 -11.65
C PRO A 219 7.27 11.67 -11.12
N GLY A 220 8.36 10.95 -11.41
CA GLY A 220 8.66 9.60 -10.94
C GLY A 220 9.73 8.96 -11.82
N ALA A 221 10.26 7.80 -11.41
CA ALA A 221 11.15 7.01 -12.27
C ALA A 221 10.30 6.02 -13.07
N PHE A 222 10.32 6.14 -14.41
CA PHE A 222 9.54 5.29 -15.29
C PHE A 222 10.26 5.01 -16.60
N LYS A 223 9.96 3.86 -17.19
CA LYS A 223 10.40 3.44 -18.53
C LYS A 223 9.25 3.63 -19.50
N LEU A 224 9.53 4.28 -20.63
CA LEU A 224 8.57 4.38 -21.73
C LEU A 224 8.56 3.07 -22.53
N ALA A 225 7.40 2.73 -23.10
CA ALA A 225 7.21 1.52 -23.89
C ALA A 225 8.16 1.38 -25.11
N ASN A 226 8.80 2.47 -25.54
CA ASN A 226 9.72 2.51 -26.68
C ASN A 226 11.22 2.47 -26.30
N GLY A 227 11.58 2.17 -25.05
CA GLY A 227 12.98 2.02 -24.64
C GLY A 227 13.78 3.33 -24.56
N ALA A 228 13.14 4.49 -24.74
CA ALA A 228 13.71 5.77 -24.32
C ALA A 228 13.56 5.89 -22.80
N ASP A 229 14.65 5.69 -22.07
CA ASP A 229 14.72 6.07 -20.66
C ASP A 229 14.42 7.58 -20.57
N ALA A 230 13.47 7.96 -19.71
CA ALA A 230 13.24 9.37 -19.43
C ALA A 230 14.47 9.93 -18.70
N PRO A 231 14.93 11.16 -19.02
CA PRO A 231 16.13 11.69 -18.42
C PRO A 231 15.91 11.86 -16.92
N VAL A 232 16.73 11.16 -16.14
CA VAL A 232 17.00 11.56 -14.76
C VAL A 232 17.60 12.95 -14.90
N ALA A 233 16.88 13.98 -14.47
CA ALA A 233 17.39 15.35 -14.51
C ALA A 233 18.66 15.40 -13.65
N GLU A 234 19.82 15.39 -14.31
CA GLU A 234 21.12 15.62 -13.69
C GLU A 234 21.05 16.95 -12.95
N ALA A 235 21.39 16.90 -11.67
CA ALA A 235 21.66 18.09 -10.88
C ALA A 235 22.72 18.91 -11.63
N ALA A 236 22.39 20.17 -11.90
CA ALA A 236 23.30 21.12 -12.49
C ALA A 236 24.64 21.09 -11.74
N ALA A 237 25.67 20.67 -12.45
CA ALA A 237 27.04 20.97 -12.09
C ALA A 237 27.19 22.49 -12.12
N GLU A 238 27.44 23.09 -10.97
CA GLU A 238 27.89 24.47 -10.87
C GLU A 238 29.41 24.46 -11.03
N GLU A 239 29.88 24.71 -12.25
CA GLU A 239 31.25 25.15 -12.53
C GLU A 239 31.27 26.69 -12.71
N GLY A 240 32.13 27.36 -11.93
CA GLY A 240 32.68 28.71 -12.17
C GLY A 240 31.75 29.89 -11.83
N VAL A 241 32.12 30.86 -10.99
CA VAL A 241 33.40 31.59 -10.84
C VAL A 241 33.63 31.99 -9.39
#